data_AF-A0A961S495-F1
#
_entry.id   AF-A0A961S495-F1
#
_cell.length_a   1.000
_cell.length_b   1.000
_cell.length_c   1.000
_cell.angle_alpha   90.00
_cell.angle_beta   90.00
_cell.angle_gamma   90.00
#
_symmetry.space_group_name_H-M   'P 1'
#
loop_
_entity.id
_entity.type
_entity.pdbx_description
1 polymer ?
#
loop_
_entity_poly.entity_id
_entity_poly.type
_entity_poly.pdbx_seq_one_letter_code
_entity_poly.pdbx_strand_id
1 'polypeptide(L)'
;MSKLPLHYHSATELARLLRKGKITAPDLLDLCLERYQAHNPVLNAVVVTDVERARTAAKAAHKRLKKEEPAGPFDGVPMTAKESFDWAGTPSTWGAPRFKDNIASSDAVALRRLTDAGAVIYGKTNVPLMLADWQSYNDIYGTTNNPWDLTRSPGGSSGGSAVALATGMSALEIGSDIGASIRNPAHYCGVYGHKPTWGVVPYRGHYLPGVVHPTDISVAGPLARSATDLATMMELMAGSDGT
;
A
#
# COMPACT_ATOMS: atom_id res chain seq x y z
N MET A 1 -9.47 25.41 2.37
CA MET A 1 -8.47 24.33 2.23
C MET A 1 -8.41 23.57 3.54
N SER A 2 -8.19 22.25 3.51
CA SER A 2 -8.00 21.43 4.72
C SER A 2 -6.95 22.06 5.63
N LYS A 3 -7.21 22.09 6.95
CA LYS A 3 -6.24 22.58 7.95
C LYS A 3 -5.12 21.56 8.21
N LEU A 4 -5.20 20.36 7.64
CA LEU A 4 -4.21 19.31 7.82
C LEU A 4 -2.98 19.55 6.93
N PRO A 5 -1.77 19.18 7.39
CA PRO A 5 -0.59 19.06 6.54
C PRO A 5 -0.84 18.24 5.28
N LEU A 6 -0.16 18.57 4.18
CA LEU A 6 -0.41 17.97 2.86
C LEU A 6 -0.32 16.43 2.85
N HIS A 7 0.66 15.85 3.56
CA HIS A 7 0.83 14.38 3.65
C HIS A 7 -0.32 13.64 4.33
N TYR A 8 -1.27 14.36 4.96
CA TYR A 8 -2.49 13.79 5.54
C TYR A 8 -3.75 14.02 4.70
N HIS A 9 -3.66 14.75 3.58
CA HIS A 9 -4.81 14.90 2.68
C HIS A 9 -5.22 13.53 2.11
N SER A 10 -6.48 13.42 1.70
CA SER A 10 -6.96 12.20 1.05
C SER A 10 -6.23 11.99 -0.28
N ALA A 11 -6.14 10.74 -0.75
CA ALA A 11 -5.50 10.44 -2.03
C ALA A 11 -6.23 11.14 -3.20
N THR A 12 -7.56 11.17 -3.15
CA THR A 12 -8.41 11.90 -4.10
C THR A 12 -8.18 13.42 -4.07
N GLU A 13 -7.96 14.02 -2.90
CA GLU A 13 -7.60 15.44 -2.77
C GLU A 13 -6.21 15.72 -3.35
N LEU A 14 -5.22 14.87 -3.05
CA LEU A 14 -3.87 14.96 -3.60
C LEU A 14 -3.88 14.85 -5.13
N ALA A 15 -4.59 13.86 -5.69
CA ALA A 15 -4.77 13.71 -7.13
C ALA A 15 -5.45 14.94 -7.76
N ARG A 16 -6.40 15.58 -7.07
CA ARG A 16 -7.02 16.82 -7.52
C ARG A 16 -6.04 17.99 -7.52
N LEU A 17 -5.15 18.10 -6.53
CA LEU A 17 -4.12 19.14 -6.48
C LEU A 17 -3.07 18.94 -7.58
N LEU A 18 -2.67 17.69 -7.84
CA LEU A 18 -1.79 17.29 -8.93
C LEU A 18 -2.37 17.66 -10.30
N ARG A 19 -3.62 17.27 -10.58
CA ARG A 19 -4.32 17.64 -11.83
C ARG A 19 -4.46 19.14 -12.05
N LYS A 20 -4.62 19.92 -10.97
CA LYS A 20 -4.68 21.39 -11.04
C LYS A 20 -3.32 22.06 -11.09
N GLY A 21 -2.22 21.30 -11.13
CA GLY A 21 -0.86 21.82 -11.11
C GLY A 21 -0.50 22.61 -9.85
N LYS A 22 -1.20 22.36 -8.73
CA LYS A 22 -0.93 23.06 -7.45
C LYS A 22 0.23 22.46 -6.68
N ILE A 23 0.54 21.19 -6.96
CA ILE A 23 1.71 20.44 -6.49
C ILE A 23 2.19 19.57 -7.66
N THR A 24 3.40 19.01 -7.57
CA THR A 24 3.91 18.07 -8.56
C THR A 24 4.02 16.66 -7.99
N ALA A 25 3.93 15.64 -8.84
CA ALA A 25 4.04 14.25 -8.40
C ALA A 25 5.43 13.93 -7.79
N PRO A 26 6.56 14.42 -8.36
CA PRO A 26 7.87 14.30 -7.71
C PRO A 26 7.91 14.93 -6.31
N ASP A 27 7.40 16.17 -6.14
CA ASP A 27 7.43 16.83 -4.83
C ASP A 27 6.55 16.10 -3.80
N LEU A 28 5.42 15.54 -4.24
CA LEU A 28 4.55 14.75 -3.38
C LEU A 28 5.21 13.43 -2.96
N LEU A 29 5.92 12.76 -3.88
CA LEU A 29 6.72 11.59 -3.54
C LEU A 29 7.83 11.93 -2.54
N ASP A 30 8.56 13.03 -2.77
CA ASP A 30 9.60 13.50 -1.84
C ASP A 30 9.06 13.78 -0.46
N LEU A 31 7.88 14.41 -0.36
CA LEU A 31 7.19 14.60 0.92
C LEU A 31 6.90 13.28 1.63
N CYS A 32 6.42 12.25 0.93
CA CYS A 32 6.20 10.93 1.51
C CYS A 32 7.51 10.26 1.95
N LEU A 33 8.59 10.41 1.18
CA LEU A 33 9.90 9.89 1.52
C LEU A 33 10.52 10.61 2.74
N GLU A 34 10.30 11.90 2.90
CA GLU A 34 10.69 12.65 4.11
C GLU A 34 9.98 12.10 5.35
N ARG A 35 8.68 11.79 5.25
CA ARG A 35 7.94 11.12 6.32
C ARG A 35 8.51 9.73 6.61
N TYR A 36 8.85 8.98 5.57
CA TYR A 36 9.52 7.68 5.71
C TYR A 36 10.83 7.79 6.48
N GLN A 37 11.71 8.73 6.11
CA GLN A 37 12.98 8.93 6.81
C GLN A 37 12.80 9.37 8.27
N ALA A 38 11.78 10.19 8.55
CA ALA A 38 11.52 10.69 9.90
C ALA A 38 10.93 9.64 10.85
N HIS A 39 10.05 8.76 10.36
CA HIS A 39 9.22 7.88 11.22
C HIS A 39 9.59 6.41 11.13
N ASN A 40 10.01 5.94 9.96
CA ASN A 40 10.25 4.51 9.74
C ASN A 40 11.39 3.91 10.58
N PRO A 41 12.48 4.61 10.93
CA PRO A 41 13.53 4.03 11.77
C PRO A 41 13.05 3.50 13.13
N VAL A 42 11.99 4.09 13.69
CA VAL A 42 11.42 3.70 14.99
C VAL A 42 10.19 2.81 14.84
N LEU A 43 9.41 3.02 13.77
CA LEU A 43 8.15 2.31 13.54
C LEU A 43 8.28 1.05 12.69
N ASN A 44 9.30 0.98 11.83
CA ASN A 44 9.60 -0.15 10.96
C ASN A 44 8.38 -0.67 10.18
N ALA A 45 7.69 0.24 9.48
CA ALA A 45 6.45 -0.06 8.77
C ALA A 45 6.69 -0.38 7.29
N VAL A 46 7.59 0.34 6.61
CA VAL A 46 8.00 0.13 5.22
C VAL A 46 9.35 -0.58 5.24
N VAL A 47 9.42 -1.78 4.66
CA VAL A 47 10.56 -2.72 4.81
C VAL A 47 11.26 -3.05 3.49
N VAL A 48 10.64 -2.69 2.37
CA VAL A 48 11.22 -2.78 1.03
C VAL A 48 10.97 -1.46 0.32
N THR A 49 11.94 -0.94 -0.42
CA THR A 49 11.79 0.32 -1.18
C THR A 49 12.46 0.21 -2.55
N ASP A 50 11.86 0.83 -3.57
CA ASP A 50 12.49 1.11 -4.85
C ASP A 50 12.22 2.58 -5.23
N VAL A 51 13.02 3.46 -4.64
CA VAL A 51 12.86 4.92 -4.75
C VAL A 51 13.13 5.40 -6.17
N GLU A 52 14.08 4.81 -6.89
CA GLU A 52 14.41 5.24 -8.26
C GLU A 52 13.30 4.88 -9.25
N ARG A 53 12.69 3.70 -9.13
CA ARG A 53 11.49 3.34 -9.88
C ARG A 53 10.34 4.29 -9.55
N ALA A 54 10.14 4.61 -8.28
CA ALA A 54 9.11 5.56 -7.85
C ALA A 54 9.32 6.97 -8.42
N ARG A 55 10.56 7.50 -8.37
CA ARG A 55 10.92 8.80 -8.95
C ARG A 55 10.67 8.83 -10.46
N THR A 56 10.99 7.74 -11.15
CA THR A 56 10.71 7.60 -12.59
C THR A 56 9.21 7.63 -12.87
N ALA A 57 8.42 6.87 -12.11
CA ALA A 57 6.97 6.84 -12.24
C ALA A 57 6.33 8.20 -11.91
N ALA A 58 6.77 8.89 -10.84
CA ALA A 58 6.29 10.22 -10.48
C ALA A 58 6.59 11.27 -11.56
N LYS A 59 7.79 11.24 -12.16
CA LYS A 59 8.13 12.12 -13.30
C LYS A 59 7.24 11.83 -14.51
N ALA A 60 6.94 10.56 -14.79
CA ALA A 60 6.05 10.17 -15.89
C ALA A 60 4.60 10.65 -15.65
N ALA A 61 4.08 10.46 -14.44
CA ALA A 61 2.77 10.97 -14.03
C ALA A 61 2.68 12.49 -14.17
N HIS A 62 3.70 13.22 -13.71
CA HIS A 62 3.73 14.68 -13.85
C HIS A 62 3.69 15.15 -15.31
N LYS A 63 4.38 14.43 -16.21
CA LYS A 63 4.33 14.73 -17.65
C LYS A 63 2.93 14.51 -18.24
N ARG A 64 2.24 13.43 -17.86
CA ARG A 64 0.85 13.15 -18.27
C ARG A 64 -0.11 14.23 -17.77
N LEU A 65 -0.01 14.59 -16.49
CA LEU A 65 -0.85 15.60 -15.86
C LEU A 65 -0.70 16.99 -16.51
N LYS A 66 0.53 17.38 -16.89
CA LYS A 66 0.78 18.64 -17.62
C LYS A 66 0.14 18.70 -19.01
N LYS A 67 -0.11 17.54 -19.62
CA LYS A 67 -0.80 17.42 -20.90
C LYS A 67 -2.31 17.24 -20.76
N GLU A 68 -2.82 17.24 -19.53
CA GLU A 68 -4.23 16.94 -19.22
C GLU A 68 -4.67 15.52 -19.64
N GLU A 69 -3.71 14.58 -19.65
CA GLU A 69 -3.91 13.17 -20.04
C GLU A 69 -3.66 12.22 -18.84
N PRO A 70 -4.41 12.31 -17.73
CA PRO A 70 -4.17 11.48 -16.56
C PRO A 70 -4.42 9.99 -16.88
N ALA A 71 -3.54 9.12 -16.40
CA ALA A 71 -3.70 7.67 -16.53
C ALA A 71 -4.88 7.11 -15.70
N GLY A 72 -5.29 7.82 -14.66
CA GLY A 72 -6.37 7.41 -13.79
C GLY A 72 -6.63 8.39 -12.64
N PRO A 73 -7.55 8.05 -11.72
CA PRO A 73 -7.96 8.94 -10.64
C PRO A 73 -6.87 9.20 -9.60
N PHE A 74 -5.81 8.38 -9.56
CA PHE A 74 -4.68 8.50 -8.64
C PHE A 74 -3.35 8.76 -9.36
N ASP A 75 -3.38 9.26 -10.60
CA ASP A 75 -2.15 9.49 -11.37
C ASP A 75 -1.18 10.43 -10.62
N GLY A 76 0.00 9.91 -10.27
CA GLY A 76 1.04 10.61 -9.53
C GLY A 76 0.93 10.56 -8.00
N VAL A 77 -0.08 9.88 -7.43
CA VAL A 77 -0.23 9.75 -5.98
C VAL A 77 0.69 8.65 -5.44
N PRO A 78 1.56 8.93 -4.44
CA PRO A 78 2.41 7.92 -3.83
C PRO A 78 1.62 6.90 -3.02
N MET A 79 2.03 5.64 -3.12
CA MET A 79 1.46 4.54 -2.37
C MET A 79 2.52 3.52 -1.95
N THR A 80 2.13 2.66 -1.03
CA THR A 80 2.86 1.48 -0.60
C THR A 80 1.93 0.27 -0.68
N ALA A 81 2.49 -0.93 -0.55
CA ALA A 81 1.73 -2.16 -0.63
C ALA A 81 2.14 -3.13 0.46
N LYS A 82 1.21 -3.90 1.02
CA LYS A 82 1.55 -5.00 1.93
C LYS A 82 2.58 -5.94 1.30
N GLU A 83 3.58 -6.36 2.10
CA GLU A 83 4.76 -7.10 1.61
C GLU A 83 4.44 -8.39 0.85
N SER A 84 3.32 -9.03 1.16
CA SER A 84 2.88 -10.23 0.48
C SER A 84 2.29 -10.02 -0.92
N PHE A 85 2.12 -8.79 -1.40
CA PHE A 85 1.77 -8.54 -2.80
C PHE A 85 3.03 -8.48 -3.67
N ASP A 86 3.05 -9.29 -4.71
CA ASP A 86 4.13 -9.33 -5.68
C ASP A 86 4.31 -7.99 -6.39
N TRP A 87 5.52 -7.47 -6.30
CA TRP A 87 5.94 -6.27 -7.01
C TRP A 87 7.24 -6.61 -7.71
N ALA A 88 7.21 -6.68 -9.04
CA ALA A 88 8.25 -7.33 -9.83
C ALA A 88 9.63 -6.76 -9.51
N GLY A 89 10.61 -7.64 -9.32
CA GLY A 89 11.98 -7.29 -8.98
C GLY A 89 12.23 -7.04 -7.48
N THR A 90 11.21 -7.19 -6.62
CA THR A 90 11.34 -7.01 -5.17
C THR A 90 10.98 -8.29 -4.39
N PRO A 91 11.45 -8.44 -3.13
CA PRO A 91 11.11 -9.61 -2.32
C PRO A 91 9.63 -9.69 -2.00
N SER A 92 9.06 -10.89 -2.06
CA SER A 92 7.78 -11.28 -1.46
C SER A 92 8.02 -12.50 -0.58
N THR A 93 7.92 -12.34 0.73
CA THR A 93 8.43 -13.31 1.71
C THR A 93 7.33 -13.78 2.66
N TRP A 94 6.21 -13.04 2.76
CA TRP A 94 5.14 -13.28 3.73
C TRP A 94 5.66 -13.27 5.17
N GLY A 95 6.77 -12.57 5.44
CA GLY A 95 7.47 -12.59 6.72
C GLY A 95 8.05 -13.96 7.09
N ALA A 96 8.16 -14.90 6.15
CA ALA A 96 8.61 -16.26 6.42
C ALA A 96 10.07 -16.47 5.97
N PRO A 97 11.02 -16.79 6.87
CA PRO A 97 12.44 -16.90 6.54
C PRO A 97 12.78 -17.82 5.37
N ARG A 98 11.98 -18.88 5.14
CA ARG A 98 12.14 -19.79 3.99
C ARG A 98 11.93 -19.14 2.63
N PHE A 99 11.26 -17.98 2.58
CA PHE A 99 11.01 -17.22 1.35
C PHE A 99 11.80 -15.91 1.30
N LYS A 100 12.79 -15.69 2.18
CA LYS A 100 13.57 -14.43 2.22
C LYS A 100 14.22 -14.05 0.87
N ASP A 101 14.54 -15.06 0.05
CA ASP A 101 15.18 -14.91 -1.26
C ASP A 101 14.18 -15.02 -2.43
N ASN A 102 12.86 -15.08 -2.14
CA ASN A 102 11.82 -15.12 -3.17
C ASN A 102 11.60 -13.72 -3.76
N ILE A 103 12.08 -13.51 -4.99
CA ILE A 103 11.91 -12.26 -5.74
C ILE A 103 10.77 -12.42 -6.75
N ALA A 104 9.78 -11.53 -6.67
CA ALA A 104 8.63 -11.54 -7.56
C ALA A 104 9.04 -11.33 -9.02
N SER A 105 8.56 -12.18 -9.93
CA SER A 105 8.82 -12.09 -11.37
C SER A 105 7.80 -11.23 -12.12
N SER A 106 6.64 -10.97 -11.52
CA SER A 106 5.55 -10.17 -12.10
C SER A 106 4.83 -9.39 -10.99
N ASP A 107 4.10 -8.34 -11.37
CA ASP A 107 3.28 -7.59 -10.42
C ASP A 107 1.98 -8.35 -10.12
N ALA A 108 1.52 -8.31 -8.87
CA ALA A 108 0.18 -8.74 -8.49
C ALA A 108 -0.86 -7.97 -9.30
N VAL A 109 -1.96 -8.63 -9.69
CA VAL A 109 -2.96 -8.04 -10.59
C VAL A 109 -3.53 -6.74 -10.03
N ALA A 110 -3.85 -6.72 -8.73
CA ALA A 110 -4.36 -5.53 -8.07
C ALA A 110 -3.34 -4.40 -8.05
N LEU A 111 -2.06 -4.69 -7.80
CA LEU A 111 -0.99 -3.68 -7.88
C LEU A 111 -0.82 -3.15 -9.30
N ARG A 112 -0.85 -4.04 -10.30
CA ARG A 112 -0.73 -3.66 -11.70
C ARG A 112 -1.83 -2.68 -12.09
N ARG A 113 -3.08 -2.98 -11.76
CA ARG A 113 -4.24 -2.09 -12.00
C ARG A 113 -4.06 -0.70 -11.40
N LEU A 114 -3.54 -0.62 -10.17
CA LEU A 114 -3.27 0.66 -9.51
C LEU A 114 -2.16 1.44 -10.22
N THR A 115 -1.08 0.76 -10.63
CA THR A 115 0.02 1.41 -11.35
C THR A 115 -0.35 1.80 -12.79
N ASP A 116 -1.19 1.01 -13.47
CA ASP A 116 -1.73 1.34 -14.79
C ASP A 116 -2.65 2.57 -14.72
N ALA A 117 -3.36 2.76 -13.59
CA ALA A 117 -4.10 3.98 -13.26
C ALA A 117 -3.20 5.15 -12.77
N GLY A 118 -1.88 4.97 -12.80
CA GLY A 118 -0.88 6.00 -12.53
C GLY A 118 -0.46 6.18 -11.07
N ALA A 119 -0.92 5.33 -10.14
CA ALA A 119 -0.44 5.36 -8.76
C ALA A 119 1.06 5.02 -8.70
N VAL A 120 1.79 5.67 -7.79
CA VAL A 120 3.25 5.56 -7.67
C VAL A 120 3.61 4.71 -6.46
N ILE A 121 3.86 3.42 -6.66
CA ILE A 121 4.37 2.53 -5.61
C ILE A 121 5.85 2.87 -5.35
N TYR A 122 6.23 3.11 -4.09
CA TYR A 122 7.62 3.33 -3.71
C TYR A 122 8.20 2.27 -2.75
N GLY A 123 7.35 1.46 -2.14
CA GLY A 123 7.80 0.46 -1.18
C GLY A 123 6.72 -0.52 -0.74
N LYS A 124 7.15 -1.51 0.05
CA LYS A 124 6.29 -2.54 0.62
C LYS A 124 6.31 -2.50 2.15
N THR A 125 5.19 -2.80 2.78
CA THR A 125 5.01 -2.68 4.23
C THR A 125 5.01 -4.00 4.97
N ASN A 126 5.61 -3.98 6.17
CA ASN A 126 5.86 -5.14 7.01
C ASN A 126 4.60 -5.94 7.35
N VAL A 127 4.80 -7.23 7.60
CA VAL A 127 3.77 -8.23 7.86
C VAL A 127 4.24 -9.19 8.96
N PRO A 128 3.35 -9.88 9.68
CA PRO A 128 3.74 -11.00 10.53
C PRO A 128 4.13 -12.24 9.72
N LEU A 129 4.84 -13.16 10.38
CA LEU A 129 5.13 -14.49 9.87
C LEU A 129 3.87 -15.15 9.28
N MET A 130 3.95 -15.56 8.01
CA MET A 130 2.88 -16.21 7.26
C MET A 130 1.56 -15.42 7.18
N LEU A 131 1.60 -14.11 7.44
CA LEU A 131 0.43 -13.24 7.56
C LEU A 131 -0.55 -13.66 8.67
N ALA A 132 -0.10 -14.48 9.63
CA ALA A 132 -0.95 -15.28 10.51
C ALA A 132 -0.92 -14.79 11.97
N ASP A 133 -0.81 -13.48 12.19
CA ASP A 133 -0.88 -12.87 13.52
C ASP A 133 -1.63 -11.53 13.47
N TRP A 134 -2.14 -11.10 14.63
CA TRP A 134 -2.76 -9.78 14.83
C TRP A 134 -1.74 -8.71 15.23
N GLN A 135 -0.46 -9.05 15.26
CA GLN A 135 0.67 -8.15 15.35
C GLN A 135 1.44 -8.21 14.02
N SER A 136 2.44 -7.35 13.83
CA SER A 136 3.24 -7.33 12.59
C SER A 136 4.71 -7.43 12.93
N TYR A 137 5.20 -8.66 13.11
CA TYR A 137 6.61 -8.95 13.37
C TYR A 137 7.06 -10.25 12.70
N ASN A 138 8.32 -10.30 12.30
CA ASN A 138 8.95 -11.49 11.73
C ASN A 138 10.48 -11.41 11.83
N ASP A 139 11.16 -12.52 11.61
CA ASP A 139 12.63 -12.60 11.74
C ASP A 139 13.40 -11.97 10.57
N ILE A 140 12.74 -11.60 9.46
CA ILE A 140 13.38 -10.97 8.30
C ILE A 140 13.49 -9.46 8.51
N TYR A 141 12.38 -8.82 8.88
CA TYR A 141 12.25 -7.38 8.93
C TYR A 141 12.11 -6.82 10.35
N GLY A 142 11.93 -7.67 11.37
CA GLY A 142 11.64 -7.25 12.74
C GLY A 142 10.19 -6.82 12.95
N THR A 143 9.96 -5.99 13.97
CA THR A 143 8.62 -5.62 14.47
C THR A 143 8.21 -4.23 14.02
N THR A 144 6.96 -4.08 13.56
CA THR A 144 6.31 -2.77 13.39
C THR A 144 5.60 -2.34 14.68
N ASN A 145 5.79 -1.09 15.10
CA ASN A 145 5.14 -0.53 16.30
C ASN A 145 3.99 0.43 15.95
N ASN A 146 3.05 0.61 16.87
CA ASN A 146 1.93 1.53 16.68
C ASN A 146 2.42 3.00 16.76
N PRO A 147 2.04 3.88 15.80
CA PRO A 147 2.46 5.28 15.80
C PRO A 147 1.87 6.11 16.95
N TRP A 148 0.81 5.64 17.61
CA TRP A 148 0.18 6.32 18.74
C TRP A 148 0.82 5.98 20.09
N ASP A 149 1.43 4.80 20.21
CA ASP A 149 2.16 4.32 21.40
C ASP A 149 3.13 3.21 20.97
N LEU A 150 4.43 3.48 21.04
CA LEU A 150 5.48 2.56 20.60
C LEU A 150 5.53 1.24 21.40
N THR A 151 4.86 1.17 22.55
CA THR A 151 4.75 -0.06 23.35
C THR A 151 3.59 -0.97 22.91
N ARG A 152 2.82 -0.55 21.90
CA ARG A 152 1.61 -1.23 21.43
C ARG A 152 1.76 -1.75 20.01
N SER A 153 0.99 -2.79 19.71
CA SER A 153 0.88 -3.32 18.36
C SER A 153 0.09 -2.37 17.44
N PRO A 154 0.51 -2.20 16.18
CA PRO A 154 -0.30 -1.52 15.17
C PRO A 154 -1.46 -2.39 14.66
N GLY A 155 -1.56 -3.64 15.12
CA GLY A 155 -2.44 -4.65 14.54
C GLY A 155 -1.73 -5.48 13.47
N GLY A 156 -2.48 -6.39 12.87
CA GLY A 156 -1.96 -7.34 11.90
C GLY A 156 -3.09 -8.09 11.20
N SER A 157 -2.82 -8.69 10.04
CA SER A 157 -1.49 -8.82 9.42
C SER A 157 -1.06 -7.67 8.50
N SER A 158 -1.87 -6.62 8.33
CA SER A 158 -1.51 -5.43 7.52
C SER A 158 -1.09 -4.24 8.42
N GLY A 159 -0.32 -4.48 9.48
CA GLY A 159 0.06 -3.45 10.44
C GLY A 159 0.95 -2.38 9.82
N GLY A 160 1.98 -2.77 9.07
CA GLY A 160 2.84 -1.83 8.36
C GLY A 160 2.05 -0.89 7.44
N SER A 161 1.05 -1.42 6.72
CA SER A 161 0.17 -0.63 5.86
C SER A 161 -0.57 0.47 6.63
N ALA A 162 -1.17 0.11 7.77
CA ALA A 162 -1.92 1.07 8.57
C ALA A 162 -1.01 2.14 9.18
N VAL A 163 0.21 1.77 9.62
CA VAL A 163 1.21 2.72 10.12
C VAL A 163 1.69 3.68 9.03
N ALA A 164 1.96 3.18 7.82
CA ALA A 164 2.39 4.01 6.70
C ALA A 164 1.35 5.09 6.34
N LEU A 165 0.06 4.75 6.39
CA LEU A 165 -1.03 5.70 6.19
C LEU A 165 -1.18 6.69 7.35
N ALA A 166 -1.16 6.20 8.60
CA ALA A 166 -1.37 6.99 9.81
C ALA A 166 -0.28 8.05 10.02
N THR A 167 0.93 7.79 9.50
CA THR A 167 2.08 8.70 9.63
C THR A 167 2.33 9.55 8.37
N GLY A 168 1.53 9.37 7.31
CA GLY A 168 1.69 10.09 6.04
C GLY A 168 2.89 9.66 5.21
N MET A 169 3.49 8.50 5.51
CA MET A 169 4.51 7.90 4.64
C MET A 169 3.92 7.48 3.30
N SER A 170 2.63 7.14 3.28
CA SER A 170 1.91 6.71 2.09
C SER A 170 0.52 7.35 2.01
N ALA A 171 -0.04 7.54 0.81
CA ALA A 171 -1.39 8.05 0.64
C ALA A 171 -2.45 6.97 0.40
N LEU A 172 -2.03 5.80 -0.08
CA LEU A 172 -2.88 4.63 -0.36
C LEU A 172 -2.12 3.36 0.00
N GLU A 173 -2.86 2.33 0.38
CA GLU A 173 -2.33 1.01 0.71
C GLU A 173 -3.23 -0.09 0.19
N ILE A 174 -2.62 -1.21 -0.18
CA ILE A 174 -3.34 -2.46 -0.41
C ILE A 174 -2.95 -3.46 0.66
N GLY A 175 -3.95 -4.11 1.24
CA GLY A 175 -3.79 -5.15 2.24
C GLY A 175 -4.54 -6.41 1.86
N SER A 176 -4.47 -7.39 2.75
CA SER A 176 -5.25 -8.63 2.66
C SER A 176 -5.88 -8.95 4.00
N ASP A 177 -7.07 -9.55 3.97
CA ASP A 177 -7.91 -9.85 5.12
C ASP A 177 -8.52 -11.25 5.00
N ILE A 178 -8.24 -12.08 5.99
CA ILE A 178 -8.88 -13.38 6.22
C ILE A 178 -9.65 -13.34 7.54
N GLY A 179 -8.97 -12.91 8.61
CA GLY A 179 -9.49 -12.79 9.97
C GLY A 179 -9.28 -11.39 10.55
N ALA A 180 -9.73 -10.36 9.82
CA ALA A 180 -9.61 -8.93 10.15
C ALA A 180 -8.24 -8.29 9.87
N SER A 181 -7.41 -8.89 9.03
CA SER A 181 -6.06 -8.40 8.76
C SER A 181 -5.97 -7.05 8.05
N ILE A 182 -7.06 -6.53 7.47
CA ILE A 182 -7.18 -5.12 7.04
C ILE A 182 -7.84 -4.28 8.15
N ARG A 183 -8.93 -4.80 8.71
CA ARG A 183 -9.82 -4.04 9.61
C ARG A 183 -9.23 -3.78 11.00
N ASN A 184 -8.54 -4.75 11.60
CA ASN A 184 -7.88 -4.61 12.90
C ASN A 184 -6.79 -3.53 12.87
N PRO A 185 -5.78 -3.59 11.97
CA PRO A 185 -4.76 -2.56 11.96
C PRO A 185 -5.32 -1.18 11.56
N ALA A 186 -6.33 -1.12 10.69
CA ALA A 186 -7.02 0.12 10.39
C ALA A 186 -7.67 0.74 11.64
N HIS A 187 -8.37 -0.08 12.44
CA HIS A 187 -8.96 0.34 13.71
C HIS A 187 -7.90 0.81 14.72
N TYR A 188 -6.81 0.06 14.90
CA TYR A 188 -5.78 0.37 15.90
C TYR A 188 -4.93 1.59 15.53
N CYS A 189 -4.75 1.86 14.24
CA CYS A 189 -3.98 3.00 13.75
C CYS A 189 -4.85 4.20 13.35
N GLY A 190 -6.17 4.14 13.47
CA GLY A 190 -7.06 5.27 13.20
C GLY A 190 -7.16 5.63 11.71
N VAL A 191 -7.12 4.63 10.82
CA VAL A 191 -7.27 4.80 9.37
C VAL A 191 -8.46 4.01 8.84
N TYR A 192 -8.78 4.18 7.56
CA TYR A 192 -9.89 3.47 6.91
C TYR A 192 -9.36 2.19 6.28
N GLY A 193 -10.10 1.08 6.43
CA GLY A 193 -9.80 -0.19 5.79
C GLY A 193 -11.07 -0.90 5.37
N HIS A 194 -11.09 -1.45 4.15
CA HIS A 194 -12.24 -2.16 3.62
C HIS A 194 -11.90 -3.61 3.30
N LYS A 195 -12.65 -4.54 3.91
CA LYS A 195 -12.67 -5.94 3.52
C LYS A 195 -13.81 -6.16 2.51
N PRO A 196 -13.54 -6.27 1.20
CA PRO A 196 -14.60 -6.45 0.22
C PRO A 196 -15.24 -7.84 0.28
N THR A 197 -16.29 -8.00 -0.53
CA THR A 197 -16.86 -9.30 -0.90
C THR A 197 -15.75 -10.18 -1.50
N TRP A 198 -15.76 -11.46 -1.14
CA TRP A 198 -14.79 -12.42 -1.63
C TRP A 198 -14.84 -12.56 -3.15
N GLY A 199 -13.66 -12.63 -3.78
CA GLY A 199 -13.50 -12.74 -5.24
C GLY A 199 -13.65 -11.43 -6.05
N VAL A 200 -14.07 -10.31 -5.44
CA VAL A 200 -14.23 -9.04 -6.18
C VAL A 200 -12.90 -8.48 -6.64
N VAL A 201 -11.87 -8.57 -5.80
CA VAL A 201 -10.50 -8.19 -6.14
C VAL A 201 -9.67 -9.46 -6.38
N PRO A 202 -9.04 -9.63 -7.55
CA PRO A 202 -8.19 -10.78 -7.83
C PRO A 202 -7.03 -10.87 -6.85
N TYR A 203 -6.75 -12.08 -6.39
CA TYR A 203 -5.71 -12.36 -5.40
C TYR A 203 -4.41 -12.89 -6.02
N ARG A 204 -4.36 -12.98 -7.36
CA ARG A 204 -3.17 -13.43 -8.11
C ARG A 204 -1.99 -12.48 -7.87
N GLY A 205 -0.85 -13.08 -7.51
CA GLY A 205 0.35 -12.38 -7.04
C GLY A 205 0.35 -12.05 -5.55
N HIS A 206 -0.56 -12.64 -4.76
CA HIS A 206 -0.47 -12.61 -3.29
C HIS A 206 -0.34 -14.03 -2.68
N TYR A 207 -0.63 -15.07 -3.47
CA TYR A 207 -0.54 -16.46 -3.04
C TYR A 207 0.90 -16.87 -2.72
N LEU A 208 1.04 -17.77 -1.76
CA LEU A 208 2.31 -18.48 -1.55
C LEU A 208 2.69 -19.27 -2.82
N PRO A 209 4.00 -19.47 -3.09
CA PRO A 209 4.45 -20.28 -4.21
C PRO A 209 3.82 -21.68 -4.17
N GLY A 210 3.28 -22.13 -5.31
CA GLY A 210 2.61 -23.43 -5.45
C GLY A 210 1.14 -23.48 -5.01
N VAL A 211 0.60 -22.40 -4.42
CA VAL A 211 -0.84 -22.29 -4.12
C VAL A 211 -1.57 -21.74 -5.33
N VAL A 212 -2.50 -22.51 -5.88
CA VAL A 212 -3.28 -22.16 -7.08
C VAL A 212 -4.76 -21.87 -6.79
N HIS A 213 -5.20 -22.07 -5.55
CA HIS A 213 -6.57 -21.78 -5.12
C HIS A 213 -6.59 -20.83 -3.91
N PRO A 214 -7.46 -19.81 -3.90
CA PRO A 214 -7.66 -18.97 -2.73
C PRO A 214 -8.27 -19.74 -1.57
N THR A 215 -7.84 -19.41 -0.37
CA THR A 215 -8.54 -19.83 0.85
C THR A 215 -9.92 -19.18 0.86
N ASP A 216 -10.94 -19.98 1.18
CA ASP A 216 -12.29 -19.50 1.41
C ASP A 216 -12.24 -18.39 2.46
N ILE A 217 -12.73 -17.20 2.10
CA ILE A 217 -12.74 -15.93 2.88
C ILE A 217 -11.53 -14.98 2.77
N SER A 218 -10.39 -15.41 2.22
CA SER A 218 -9.24 -14.52 2.01
C SER A 218 -9.52 -13.50 0.91
N VAL A 219 -9.34 -12.20 1.19
CA VAL A 219 -9.55 -11.12 0.21
C VAL A 219 -8.40 -10.13 0.19
N ALA A 220 -8.17 -9.52 -0.97
CA ALA A 220 -7.38 -8.29 -1.09
C ALA A 220 -8.33 -7.08 -0.94
N GLY A 221 -7.85 -5.98 -0.36
CA GLY A 221 -8.67 -4.79 -0.18
C GLY A 221 -7.87 -3.54 0.16
N PRO A 222 -8.48 -2.36 0.03
CA PRO A 222 -7.79 -1.09 0.23
C PRO A 222 -7.72 -0.68 1.70
N LEU A 223 -6.66 0.06 2.03
CA LEU A 223 -6.58 0.93 3.19
C LEU A 223 -6.31 2.37 2.71
N ALA A 224 -6.89 3.36 3.39
CA ALA A 224 -6.73 4.77 3.04
C ALA A 224 -7.04 5.70 4.24
N ARG A 225 -7.04 7.01 4.02
CA ARG A 225 -7.46 8.02 5.02
C ARG A 225 -8.88 8.56 4.82
N SER A 226 -9.61 8.08 3.82
CA SER A 226 -11.00 8.45 3.61
C SER A 226 -11.81 7.32 2.96
N ALA A 227 -13.12 7.31 3.21
CA ALA A 227 -14.03 6.36 2.57
C ALA A 227 -14.09 6.53 1.05
N THR A 228 -13.98 7.77 0.55
CA THR A 228 -13.94 8.05 -0.89
C THR A 228 -12.72 7.40 -1.55
N ASP A 229 -11.55 7.48 -0.93
CA ASP A 229 -10.35 6.84 -1.46
C ASP A 229 -10.52 5.31 -1.51
N LEU A 230 -11.12 4.69 -0.48
CA LEU A 230 -11.42 3.26 -0.48
C LEU A 230 -12.32 2.88 -1.66
N ALA A 231 -13.39 3.64 -1.89
CA ALA A 231 -14.34 3.39 -2.98
C ALA A 231 -13.66 3.51 -4.36
N THR A 232 -12.92 4.59 -4.59
CA THR A 232 -12.17 4.78 -5.85
C THR A 232 -11.12 3.70 -6.06
N MET A 233 -10.42 3.28 -5.00
CA MET A 233 -9.42 2.20 -5.09
C MET A 233 -10.09 0.84 -5.38
N MET A 234 -11.28 0.58 -4.83
CA MET A 234 -12.07 -0.61 -5.17
C MET A 234 -12.47 -0.64 -6.65
N GLU A 235 -12.91 0.48 -7.23
CA GLU A 235 -13.25 0.56 -8.66
C GLU A 235 -12.07 0.20 -9.56
N LEU A 236 -10.85 0.58 -9.18
CA LEU A 236 -9.64 0.23 -9.92
C LEU A 236 -9.23 -1.24 -9.76
N MET A 237 -9.38 -1.79 -8.56
CA MET A 237 -8.88 -3.13 -8.25
C MET A 237 -9.87 -4.24 -8.61
N ALA A 238 -11.17 -3.95 -8.68
CA ALA A 238 -12.21 -4.96 -8.88
C ALA A 238 -12.24 -5.52 -10.31
N GLY A 239 -12.85 -6.71 -10.45
CA GLY A 239 -13.14 -7.35 -11.75
C GLY A 239 -12.24 -8.55 -12.05
N SER A 240 -12.64 -9.38 -13.02
CA SER A 240 -11.93 -10.62 -13.37
C SER A 240 -10.51 -10.36 -13.85
N ASP A 241 -9.57 -11.26 -13.54
CA ASP A 241 -8.17 -11.18 -13.98
C ASP A 241 -7.88 -11.96 -15.27
N GLY A 242 -8.95 -12.40 -15.95
CA GLY A 242 -8.90 -13.02 -17.28
C GLY A 242 -8.40 -14.46 -17.31
N THR A 243 -8.41 -15.15 -16.18
CA THR A 243 -8.11 -16.60 -16.07
C THR A 243 -9.38 -17.43 -15.96
#